data_AF-A0AA86RSA1-F1
#
_entry.id   AF-A0AA86RSA1-F1
#
_cell.length_a   1.000
_cell.length_b   1.000
_cell.length_c   1.000
_cell.angle_alpha   90.00
_cell.angle_beta   90.00
_cell.angle_gamma   90.00
#
_symmetry.space_group_name_H-M   'P 1'
#
loop_
_entity.id
_entity.type
_entity.pdbx_description
1 polymer ?
#
loop_
_entity_poly.entity_id
_entity_poly.type
_entity_poly.pdbx_seq_one_letter_code
_entity_poly.pdbx_strand_id
1 'polypeptide(L)'
;MDPCPFVRILVGNLAVKSPASSRPASFSGKVHPSTSPLFCKIQLKGVDSDSLSCTNVASVPLISDSDPHPRSLAATFDFSKPKIIKASKKALVRITVYKGPATPSCIFTSPKLIGKISIPVDLTLAESRPCTFHNGWLPLSKNNNQAQTQFLHLTVRAEPDPRFVFRFDGEPECSPQVFQIKGDVKQPVFTCKFSFRDKNPAHFPSPNANHSAERKGWSITVHDLSGSPVAAASMATPFVPSPGSQRVSRSNPGAWLIIRPDGDGTWKPWGRLEAWREPNNSNAVGYRFEILPATAVPVTLAGSSISSQHGGKFTIDATSSVTPVNTPRGSWDLGSGSGSSSDFGLEPNLFFNKGFVMSATVDGEGKCSRPEVEVGVQHVTCTEDAAAFVALAAALDLSMDACKLFSQKLRKELRQ
;
A
#
# COMPACT_ATOMS: atom_id res chain seq x y z
N MET A 1 -17.62 -17.81 -1.95
CA MET A 1 -16.66 -17.02 -2.75
C MET A 1 -15.41 -17.86 -2.96
N ASP A 2 -14.88 -17.92 -4.17
CA ASP A 2 -13.69 -18.72 -4.49
C ASP A 2 -12.45 -17.83 -4.70
N PRO A 3 -11.34 -18.09 -3.98
CA PRO A 3 -10.14 -17.26 -4.10
C PRO A 3 -9.32 -17.60 -5.35
N CYS A 4 -8.62 -16.59 -5.86
CA CYS A 4 -7.55 -16.72 -6.82
C CYS A 4 -6.22 -16.99 -6.11
N PRO A 5 -5.37 -17.88 -6.65
CA PRO A 5 -4.04 -18.09 -6.09
C PRO A 5 -3.14 -16.91 -6.46
N PHE A 6 -2.47 -16.37 -5.45
CA PHE A 6 -1.34 -15.47 -5.60
C PHE A 6 -0.16 -16.01 -4.80
N VAL A 7 1.03 -15.58 -5.20
CA VAL A 7 2.27 -15.79 -4.46
C VAL A 7 2.84 -14.44 -4.08
N ARG A 8 3.33 -14.36 -2.85
CA ARG A 8 3.98 -13.17 -2.33
C ARG A 8 5.43 -13.49 -1.98
N ILE A 9 6.38 -12.73 -2.51
CA ILE A 9 7.79 -12.79 -2.12
C ILE A 9 8.07 -11.67 -1.13
N LEU A 10 8.72 -12.02 -0.02
CA LEU A 10 9.16 -11.11 1.03
C LEU A 10 10.70 -11.10 1.06
N VAL A 11 11.27 -9.90 1.00
CA VAL A 11 12.71 -9.67 1.15
C VAL A 11 12.91 -8.75 2.35
N GLY A 12 13.71 -9.18 3.32
CA GLY A 12 13.96 -8.40 4.53
C GLY A 12 15.21 -8.83 5.27
N ASN A 13 15.33 -8.38 6.52
CA ASN A 13 16.45 -8.65 7.42
C ASN A 13 17.79 -8.27 6.81
N LEU A 14 17.82 -7.16 6.08
CA LEU A 14 19.00 -6.70 5.35
C LEU A 14 20.02 -6.12 6.33
N ALA A 15 21.25 -6.63 6.33
CA ALA A 15 22.33 -6.07 7.14
C ALA A 15 23.70 -6.31 6.50
N VAL A 16 24.60 -5.34 6.58
CA VAL A 16 25.99 -5.52 6.11
C VAL A 16 26.93 -5.62 7.31
N LYS A 17 27.80 -6.63 7.29
CA LYS A 17 28.83 -6.80 8.34
C LYS A 17 29.90 -5.72 8.20
N SER A 18 30.17 -5.00 9.28
CA SER A 18 31.31 -4.06 9.35
C SER A 18 32.63 -4.83 9.27
N PRO A 19 33.63 -4.39 8.48
CA PRO A 19 34.97 -4.96 8.57
C PRO A 19 35.53 -4.73 9.99
N ALA A 20 36.05 -5.78 10.63
CA ALA A 20 36.74 -5.64 11.91
C ALA A 20 37.89 -4.64 11.75
N SER A 21 37.84 -3.53 12.50
CA SER A 21 38.93 -2.56 12.53
C SER A 21 40.18 -3.24 13.12
N SER A 22 41.18 -3.51 12.28
CA SER A 22 42.48 -3.93 12.77
C SER A 22 43.22 -2.70 13.34
N ARG A 23 43.36 -2.69 14.67
CA ARG A 23 44.12 -1.79 15.58
C ARG A 23 43.35 -0.64 16.23
N PRO A 24 43.52 -0.45 17.56
CA PRO A 24 43.16 0.81 18.22
C PRO A 24 44.16 1.88 17.80
N ALA A 25 43.68 2.91 17.09
CA ALA A 25 44.46 4.14 16.92
C ALA A 25 44.46 4.85 18.27
N SER A 26 45.61 4.81 18.94
CA SER A 26 45.90 5.62 20.12
C SER A 26 45.72 7.10 19.79
N PHE A 27 45.00 7.81 20.65
CA PHE A 27 44.99 9.26 20.84
C PHE A 27 44.99 10.19 19.61
N SER A 28 43.85 10.81 19.32
CA SER A 28 43.70 12.28 19.19
C SER A 28 42.27 12.62 18.79
N GLY A 29 41.63 13.51 19.54
CA GLY A 29 40.25 13.93 19.34
C GLY A 29 40.00 14.44 17.92
N LYS A 30 39.25 13.66 17.13
CA LYS A 30 38.67 14.06 15.86
C LYS A 30 37.31 13.37 15.74
N VAL A 31 36.29 14.19 15.52
CA VAL A 31 34.91 13.81 15.24
C VAL A 31 34.87 12.61 14.28
N HIS A 32 34.18 11.54 14.69
CA HIS A 32 34.02 10.31 13.90
C HIS A 32 33.62 10.64 12.44
N PRO A 33 34.36 10.15 11.42
CA PRO A 33 33.95 10.35 10.04
C PRO A 33 32.71 9.51 9.76
N SER A 34 31.57 10.20 9.70
CA SER A 34 30.36 9.87 8.92
C SER A 34 30.45 8.55 8.14
N THR A 35 29.88 7.48 8.70
CA THR A 35 29.64 6.25 7.94
C THR A 35 28.69 6.58 6.79
N SER A 36 29.22 6.65 5.56
CA SER A 36 28.39 6.93 4.39
C SER A 36 27.22 5.93 4.32
N PRO A 37 25.99 6.40 4.06
CA PRO A 37 24.82 5.53 4.09
C PRO A 37 24.95 4.39 3.08
N LEU A 38 24.45 3.22 3.46
CA LEU A 38 24.33 2.05 2.61
C LEU A 38 22.88 1.90 2.19
N PHE A 39 22.67 1.60 0.92
CA PHE A 39 21.34 1.27 0.41
C PHE A 39 21.46 0.14 -0.61
N CYS A 40 20.37 -0.56 -0.82
CA CYS A 40 20.28 -1.60 -1.82
C CYS A 40 19.15 -1.33 -2.80
N LYS A 41 19.32 -1.84 -4.02
CA LYS A 41 18.27 -1.97 -5.03
C LYS A 41 17.88 -3.43 -5.11
N ILE A 42 16.62 -3.72 -4.84
CA ILE A 42 16.02 -5.06 -4.86
C ILE A 42 15.18 -5.14 -6.13
N GLN A 43 15.53 -6.06 -7.01
CA GLN A 43 14.91 -6.23 -8.31
C GLN A 43 14.52 -7.69 -8.51
N LEU A 44 13.30 -7.91 -8.97
CA LEU A 44 12.93 -9.23 -9.49
C LEU A 44 13.23 -9.29 -10.99
N LYS A 45 13.79 -10.40 -11.45
CA LYS A 45 14.05 -10.68 -12.87
C LYS A 45 13.45 -12.00 -13.28
N GLY A 46 13.19 -12.16 -14.58
CA GLY A 46 12.65 -13.41 -15.14
C GLY A 46 11.12 -13.50 -15.12
N VAL A 47 10.43 -12.40 -14.85
CA VAL A 47 8.95 -12.27 -14.89
C VAL A 47 8.63 -11.18 -15.91
N ASP A 48 8.20 -11.57 -17.11
CA ASP A 48 7.79 -10.76 -18.28
C ASP A 48 8.66 -9.54 -18.69
N SER A 49 9.04 -9.48 -19.97
CA SER A 49 9.85 -8.40 -20.58
C SER A 49 9.12 -7.05 -20.74
N ASP A 50 7.80 -7.02 -20.60
CA ASP A 50 6.96 -5.91 -21.07
C ASP A 50 6.36 -5.02 -19.96
N SER A 51 6.72 -5.23 -18.69
CA SER A 51 6.37 -4.28 -17.62
C SER A 51 7.55 -4.06 -16.69
N LEU A 52 7.81 -2.79 -16.33
CA LEU A 52 8.91 -2.33 -15.49
C LEU A 52 9.37 -3.38 -14.48
N SER A 53 10.65 -3.75 -14.54
CA SER A 53 11.35 -4.45 -13.45
C SER A 53 11.06 -3.70 -12.14
N CYS A 54 10.15 -4.24 -11.32
CA CYS A 54 9.80 -3.66 -10.03
C CYS A 54 11.10 -3.54 -9.22
N THR A 55 11.54 -2.30 -9.02
CA THR A 55 12.79 -1.99 -8.34
C THR A 55 12.42 -1.27 -7.05
N ASN A 56 12.64 -1.95 -5.93
CA ASN A 56 12.51 -1.36 -4.61
C ASN A 56 13.89 -0.88 -4.15
N VAL A 57 13.93 0.24 -3.45
CA VAL A 57 15.14 0.79 -2.85
C VAL A 57 14.96 0.76 -1.34
N ALA A 58 15.88 0.13 -0.63
CA ALA A 58 15.85 0.03 0.82
C ALA A 58 17.20 0.42 1.42
N SER A 59 17.17 1.16 2.52
CA SER A 59 18.37 1.43 3.33
C SER A 59 18.84 0.14 4.00
N VAL A 60 20.16 -0.03 4.12
CA VAL A 60 20.74 -1.24 4.72
C VAL A 60 21.58 -0.84 5.93
N PRO A 61 21.21 -1.24 7.16
CA PRO A 61 22.02 -0.97 8.33
C PRO A 61 23.37 -1.69 8.26
N LEU A 62 24.38 -1.05 8.84
CA LEU A 62 25.67 -1.68 9.13
C LEU A 62 25.57 -2.29 10.54
N ILE A 63 25.87 -3.58 10.68
CA ILE A 63 25.83 -4.25 11.99
C ILE A 63 27.20 -4.84 12.35
N SER A 64 27.48 -4.86 13.65
CA SER A 64 28.59 -5.59 14.26
C SER A 64 28.15 -6.99 14.70
N ASP A 65 29.10 -7.90 14.99
CA ASP A 65 28.78 -9.29 15.40
C ASP A 65 27.98 -9.37 16.72
N SER A 66 27.91 -8.29 17.50
CA SER A 66 27.16 -8.20 18.75
C SER A 66 25.76 -7.61 18.60
N ASP A 67 25.40 -7.06 17.44
CA ASP A 67 24.12 -6.38 17.28
C ASP A 67 23.00 -7.38 16.93
N PRO A 68 21.80 -7.22 17.51
CA PRO A 68 20.65 -8.01 17.09
C PRO A 68 20.34 -7.74 15.62
N HIS A 69 20.09 -8.81 14.86
CA HIS A 69 19.80 -8.71 13.44
C HIS A 69 18.54 -7.85 13.22
N PRO A 70 18.56 -6.96 12.21
CA PRO A 70 17.40 -6.14 11.92
C PRO A 70 16.25 -7.06 11.52
N ARG A 71 15.09 -6.81 12.13
CA ARG A 71 13.84 -7.49 11.82
C ARG A 71 12.95 -6.53 11.05
N SER A 72 13.24 -6.37 9.76
CA SER A 72 12.54 -5.39 8.92
C SER A 72 12.28 -5.92 7.51
N LEU A 73 11.11 -5.60 6.99
CA LEU A 73 10.74 -5.86 5.61
C LEU A 73 11.31 -4.77 4.70
N ALA A 74 12.01 -5.17 3.64
CA ALA A 74 12.67 -4.26 2.71
C ALA A 74 11.97 -4.18 1.35
N ALA A 75 11.37 -5.28 0.89
CA ALA A 75 10.57 -5.30 -0.33
C ALA A 75 9.57 -6.46 -0.34
N THR A 76 8.46 -6.22 -1.03
CA THR A 76 7.45 -7.22 -1.34
C THR A 76 7.21 -7.26 -2.85
N PHE A 77 6.97 -8.46 -3.38
CA PHE A 77 6.50 -8.66 -4.74
C PHE A 77 5.31 -9.62 -4.78
N ASP A 78 4.23 -9.24 -5.45
CA ASP A 78 3.00 -10.03 -5.56
C ASP A 78 2.79 -10.54 -6.99
N PHE A 79 2.37 -11.80 -7.12
CA PHE A 79 2.15 -12.46 -8.40
C PHE A 79 0.79 -13.13 -8.44
N SER A 80 0.01 -12.78 -9.46
CA SER A 80 -1.19 -13.54 -9.83
C SER A 80 -0.80 -14.83 -10.57
N LYS A 81 -1.71 -15.81 -10.58
CA LYS A 81 -1.53 -17.09 -11.29
C LYS A 81 -0.95 -16.98 -12.71
N PRO A 82 -1.45 -16.08 -13.59
CA PRO A 82 -0.89 -15.95 -14.94
C PRO A 82 0.59 -15.51 -14.93
N LYS A 83 0.98 -14.65 -13.99
CA LYS A 83 2.37 -14.19 -13.83
C LYS A 83 3.27 -15.31 -13.31
N ILE A 84 2.76 -16.14 -12.40
CA ILE A 84 3.49 -17.32 -11.86
C ILE A 84 3.84 -18.29 -12.99
N ILE A 85 2.83 -18.66 -13.81
CA ILE A 85 3.01 -19.61 -14.92
C ILE A 85 4.08 -19.11 -15.91
N LYS A 86 4.04 -17.82 -16.26
CA LYS A 86 5.01 -17.21 -17.20
C LYS A 86 6.43 -17.12 -16.63
N ALA A 87 6.57 -16.88 -15.34
CA ALA A 87 7.85 -16.69 -14.66
C ALA A 87 8.62 -17.99 -14.37
N SER A 88 7.94 -19.14 -14.46
CA SER A 88 8.21 -20.40 -13.76
C SER A 88 9.56 -21.10 -13.96
N LYS A 89 10.54 -20.52 -14.67
CA LYS A 89 11.88 -21.16 -14.85
C LYS A 89 13.10 -20.25 -14.73
N LYS A 90 12.94 -18.94 -14.58
CA LYS A 90 14.09 -18.00 -14.53
C LYS A 90 13.92 -16.87 -13.51
N ALA A 91 12.94 -16.98 -12.62
CA ALA A 91 12.69 -15.96 -11.61
C ALA A 91 13.88 -15.88 -10.63
N LEU A 92 14.43 -14.68 -10.44
CA LEU A 92 15.48 -14.42 -9.48
C LEU A 92 15.29 -13.07 -8.81
N VAL A 93 15.57 -13.02 -7.51
CA VAL A 93 15.67 -11.78 -6.74
C VAL A 93 17.13 -11.33 -6.79
N ARG A 94 17.36 -10.16 -7.37
CA ARG A 94 18.65 -9.51 -7.49
C ARG A 94 18.75 -8.36 -6.51
N ILE A 95 19.76 -8.39 -5.67
CA ILE A 95 20.01 -7.36 -4.68
C ILE A 95 21.36 -6.74 -4.98
N THR A 96 21.37 -5.43 -5.19
CA THR A 96 22.57 -4.66 -5.54
C THR A 96 22.83 -3.63 -4.46
N VAL A 97 23.96 -3.71 -3.78
CA VAL A 97 24.28 -2.88 -2.61
C VAL A 97 25.22 -1.74 -3.01
N TYR A 98 24.90 -0.54 -2.56
CA TYR A 98 25.63 0.69 -2.86
C TYR A 98 26.03 1.40 -1.57
N LYS A 99 27.16 2.11 -1.63
CA LYS A 99 27.64 3.04 -0.61
C LYS A 99 27.62 4.46 -1.15
N GLY A 100 26.95 5.37 -0.45
CA GLY A 100 26.81 6.77 -0.85
C GLY A 100 25.36 7.25 -0.73
N PRO A 101 25.11 8.52 -1.06
CA PRO A 101 23.78 9.10 -0.97
C PRO A 101 22.78 8.33 -1.85
N ALA A 102 21.61 8.00 -1.29
CA ALA A 102 20.55 7.27 -1.99
C ALA A 102 19.85 8.14 -3.06
N THR A 103 19.88 9.47 -2.89
CA THR A 103 19.35 10.47 -3.83
C THR A 103 20.49 11.28 -4.44
N PRO A 104 20.53 11.48 -5.77
CA PRO A 104 21.51 12.36 -6.40
C PRO A 104 21.23 13.80 -5.96
N SER A 105 22.08 14.38 -5.11
CA SER A 105 22.12 15.84 -4.93
C SER A 105 22.80 16.47 -6.15
N CYS A 106 22.54 17.75 -6.40
CA CYS A 106 23.03 18.51 -7.57
C CYS A 106 24.56 18.65 -7.69
N ILE A 107 25.35 17.83 -6.98
CA ILE A 107 26.81 17.82 -6.98
C ILE A 107 27.28 16.36 -7.16
N PHE A 108 27.71 16.05 -8.39
CA PHE A 108 28.47 14.91 -8.95
C PHE A 108 28.92 13.70 -8.07
N THR A 109 28.18 13.26 -7.07
CA THR A 109 28.53 12.09 -6.25
C THR A 109 27.65 10.92 -6.64
N SER A 110 28.19 10.04 -7.49
CA SER A 110 27.52 8.78 -7.83
C SER A 110 27.76 7.74 -6.72
N PRO A 111 26.74 6.94 -6.35
CA PRO A 111 26.88 5.93 -5.31
C PRO A 111 27.80 4.80 -5.79
N LYS A 112 28.75 4.39 -4.94
CA LYS A 112 29.73 3.34 -5.25
C LYS A 112 29.09 1.96 -5.09
N LEU A 113 29.09 1.15 -6.14
CA LEU A 113 28.66 -0.24 -6.08
C LEU A 113 29.59 -1.05 -5.15
N ILE A 114 29.00 -1.70 -4.16
CA ILE A 114 29.70 -2.61 -3.26
C ILE A 114 29.70 -4.03 -3.80
N GLY A 115 28.56 -4.49 -4.30
CA GLY A 115 28.44 -5.84 -4.81
C GLY A 115 26.99 -6.22 -5.07
N LYS A 116 26.81 -7.46 -5.52
CA LYS A 116 25.52 -7.96 -5.96
C LYS A 116 25.33 -9.42 -5.55
N ILE A 117 24.09 -9.73 -5.19
CA ILE A 117 23.59 -11.08 -4.90
C ILE A 117 22.43 -11.38 -5.84
N SER A 118 22.27 -12.65 -6.22
CA SER A 118 21.15 -13.13 -7.02
C SER A 118 20.68 -14.46 -6.45
N ILE A 119 19.43 -14.51 -6.01
CA ILE A 119 18.81 -15.68 -5.38
C ILE A 119 17.72 -16.19 -6.33
N PRO A 120 17.82 -17.43 -6.82
CA PRO A 120 16.76 -18.03 -7.63
C PRO A 120 15.50 -18.24 -6.77
N VAL A 121 14.33 -18.04 -7.39
CA VAL A 121 13.03 -18.19 -6.75
C VAL A 121 12.18 -19.13 -7.58
N ASP A 122 11.67 -20.18 -6.95
CA ASP A 122 10.69 -21.09 -7.53
C ASP A 122 9.28 -20.67 -7.11
N LEU A 123 8.59 -19.97 -8.01
CA LEU A 123 7.23 -19.51 -7.77
C LEU A 123 6.19 -20.64 -7.79
N THR A 124 6.49 -21.76 -8.45
CA THR A 124 5.57 -22.91 -8.50
C THR A 124 5.54 -23.65 -7.18
N LEU A 125 6.72 -23.81 -6.55
CA LEU A 125 6.82 -24.33 -5.20
C LEU A 125 6.10 -23.40 -4.19
N ALA A 126 6.32 -22.09 -4.33
CA ALA A 126 5.73 -21.07 -3.46
C ALA A 126 4.20 -20.96 -3.56
N GLU A 127 3.60 -21.36 -4.69
CA GLU A 127 2.13 -21.41 -4.85
C GLU A 127 1.52 -22.51 -3.97
N SER A 128 2.24 -23.61 -3.75
CA SER A 128 1.74 -24.76 -2.98
C SER A 128 1.94 -24.64 -1.47
N ARG A 129 3.03 -23.96 -1.03
CA ARG A 129 3.38 -23.83 0.39
C ARG A 129 4.37 -22.68 0.62
N PRO A 130 4.44 -22.13 1.84
CA PRO A 130 5.51 -21.23 2.21
C PRO A 130 6.90 -21.86 2.04
N CYS A 131 7.85 -21.10 1.51
CA CYS A 131 9.22 -21.53 1.30
C CYS A 131 10.23 -20.40 1.57
N THR A 132 11.35 -20.76 2.18
CA THR A 132 12.47 -19.84 2.39
C THR A 132 13.57 -20.20 1.40
N PHE A 133 13.88 -19.29 0.47
CA PHE A 133 14.94 -19.49 -0.52
C PHE A 133 16.31 -19.19 0.05
N HIS A 134 16.39 -18.24 0.98
CA HIS A 134 17.63 -17.90 1.66
C HIS A 134 17.33 -17.24 3.01
N ASN A 135 18.11 -17.60 4.02
CA ASN A 135 18.14 -16.91 5.30
C ASN A 135 19.56 -16.97 5.87
N GLY A 136 20.20 -15.81 6.00
CA GLY A 136 21.55 -15.71 6.56
C GLY A 136 22.50 -14.85 5.73
N TRP A 137 23.79 -15.03 5.95
CA TRP A 137 24.86 -14.24 5.33
C TRP A 137 25.26 -14.77 3.95
N LEU A 138 25.35 -13.88 2.96
CA LEU A 138 25.93 -14.17 1.64
C LEU A 138 27.09 -13.22 1.31
N PRO A 139 28.15 -13.72 0.66
CA PRO A 139 29.25 -12.87 0.21
C PRO A 139 28.78 -11.96 -0.94
N LEU A 140 29.17 -10.69 -0.88
CA LEU A 140 28.94 -9.73 -1.95
C LEU A 140 29.99 -9.91 -3.04
N SER A 141 29.56 -10.39 -4.22
CA SER A 141 30.46 -10.54 -5.37
C SER A 141 30.89 -9.16 -5.90
N LYS A 142 32.21 -8.94 -6.02
CA LYS A 142 32.83 -7.80 -6.72
C LYS A 142 33.53 -8.29 -7.98
N ASN A 143 33.51 -7.47 -9.03
CA ASN A 143 34.07 -7.82 -10.33
C ASN A 143 35.62 -7.79 -10.41
N ASN A 144 36.34 -7.46 -9.33
CA ASN A 144 37.81 -7.33 -9.35
C ASN A 144 38.47 -7.83 -8.04
N ASN A 145 39.62 -8.49 -8.22
CA ASN A 145 40.47 -9.16 -7.22
C ASN A 145 41.00 -8.25 -6.09
N GLN A 146 40.24 -8.03 -5.01
CA GLN A 146 40.79 -7.48 -3.76
C GLN A 146 40.17 -8.09 -2.48
N ALA A 147 41.05 -8.25 -1.48
CA ALA A 147 40.99 -9.15 -0.33
C ALA A 147 40.05 -8.79 0.84
N GLN A 148 38.90 -8.14 0.60
CA GLN A 148 37.89 -7.94 1.65
C GLN A 148 36.50 -8.34 1.15
N THR A 149 36.12 -9.58 1.45
CA THR A 149 34.78 -10.12 1.24
C THR A 149 33.83 -9.48 2.25
N GLN A 150 32.96 -8.59 1.78
CA GLN A 150 31.85 -8.08 2.58
C GLN A 150 30.66 -9.04 2.48
N PHE A 151 29.93 -9.19 3.57
CA PHE A 151 28.77 -10.07 3.65
C PHE A 151 27.50 -9.25 3.83
N LEU A 152 26.42 -9.72 3.20
CA LEU A 152 25.06 -9.22 3.38
C LEU A 152 24.21 -10.31 4.03
N HIS A 153 23.65 -10.01 5.19
CA HIS A 153 22.56 -10.78 5.78
C HIS A 153 21.27 -10.40 5.07
N LEU A 154 20.45 -11.39 4.75
CA LEU A 154 19.12 -11.19 4.20
C LEU A 154 18.27 -12.44 4.38
N THR A 155 16.96 -12.23 4.34
CA THR A 155 15.97 -13.30 4.24
C THR A 155 15.14 -13.08 2.98
N VAL A 156 15.04 -14.12 2.15
CA VAL A 156 14.16 -14.17 0.98
C VAL A 156 13.26 -15.38 1.14
N ARG A 157 11.95 -15.12 1.30
CA ARG A 157 10.92 -16.16 1.39
C ARG A 157 9.77 -15.84 0.46
N ALA A 158 9.01 -16.85 0.10
CA ALA A 158 7.73 -16.67 -0.57
C ALA A 158 6.65 -17.53 0.09
N GLU A 159 5.41 -17.09 -0.06
CA GLU A 159 4.26 -17.76 0.52
C GLU A 159 3.03 -17.66 -0.40
N PRO A 160 2.11 -18.66 -0.34
CA PRO A 160 0.79 -18.54 -0.92
C PRO A 160 0.04 -17.40 -0.24
N ASP A 161 -0.60 -16.55 -1.04
CA ASP A 161 -1.38 -15.42 -0.55
C ASP A 161 -2.72 -15.39 -1.30
N PRO A 162 -3.66 -16.31 -1.04
CA PRO A 162 -4.90 -16.38 -1.79
C PRO A 162 -5.73 -15.10 -1.60
N ARG A 163 -6.28 -14.57 -2.71
CA ARG A 163 -7.06 -13.33 -2.74
C ARG A 163 -8.40 -13.50 -3.44
N PHE A 164 -9.44 -12.86 -2.93
CA PHE A 164 -10.65 -12.62 -3.70
C PHE A 164 -10.41 -11.44 -4.65
N VAL A 165 -10.79 -11.58 -5.91
CA VAL A 165 -10.66 -10.52 -6.92
C VAL A 165 -12.04 -10.12 -7.36
N PHE A 166 -12.35 -8.83 -7.24
CA PHE A 166 -13.61 -8.23 -7.67
C PHE A 166 -13.32 -7.20 -8.76
N ARG A 167 -14.22 -7.08 -9.73
CA ARG A 167 -14.12 -6.07 -10.77
C ARG A 167 -15.46 -5.40 -10.99
N PHE A 168 -15.44 -4.08 -11.02
CA PHE A 168 -16.59 -3.27 -11.38
C PHE A 168 -16.83 -3.37 -12.89
N ASP A 169 -18.10 -3.50 -13.30
CA ASP A 169 -18.48 -3.50 -14.71
C ASP A 169 -18.80 -2.11 -15.26
N GLY A 170 -18.30 -1.08 -14.58
CA GLY A 170 -18.49 0.31 -14.94
C GLY A 170 -17.96 1.26 -13.87
N GLU A 171 -18.14 2.55 -14.13
CA GLU A 171 -17.77 3.62 -13.20
C GLU A 171 -18.68 3.59 -11.95
N PRO A 172 -18.15 3.75 -10.73
CA PRO A 172 -18.96 3.69 -9.51
C PRO A 172 -20.18 4.63 -9.48
N GLU A 173 -20.08 5.82 -10.07
CA GLU A 173 -21.19 6.78 -10.17
C GLU A 173 -22.34 6.32 -11.06
N CYS A 174 -22.08 5.36 -11.97
CA CYS A 174 -23.07 4.78 -12.85
C CYS A 174 -23.84 3.60 -12.21
N SER A 175 -23.67 3.37 -10.90
CA SER A 175 -24.32 2.27 -10.17
C SER A 175 -24.06 0.87 -10.78
N PRO A 176 -22.79 0.47 -10.94
CA PRO A 176 -22.43 -0.75 -11.68
C PRO A 176 -22.65 -2.02 -10.87
N GLN A 177 -22.69 -3.16 -11.57
CA GLN A 177 -22.52 -4.47 -10.95
C GLN A 177 -21.04 -4.73 -10.66
N VAL A 178 -20.79 -5.54 -9.62
CA VAL A 178 -19.46 -5.99 -9.23
C VAL A 178 -19.39 -7.50 -9.33
N PHE A 179 -18.41 -7.98 -10.08
CA PHE A 179 -18.19 -9.39 -10.36
C PHE A 179 -17.00 -9.93 -9.58
N GLN A 180 -17.17 -11.08 -8.95
CA GLN A 180 -16.04 -11.89 -8.50
C GLN A 180 -15.40 -12.56 -9.73
N ILE A 181 -14.09 -12.39 -9.86
CA ILE A 181 -13.28 -12.90 -10.98
C ILE A 181 -12.47 -14.12 -10.49
N LYS A 182 -12.58 -15.23 -11.23
CA LYS A 182 -11.78 -16.44 -11.01
C LYS A 182 -11.35 -17.02 -12.35
N GLY A 183 -10.11 -16.73 -12.75
CA GLY A 183 -9.66 -17.06 -14.11
C GLY A 183 -10.54 -16.35 -15.14
N ASP A 184 -11.17 -17.12 -16.03
CA ASP A 184 -12.08 -16.60 -17.06
C ASP A 184 -13.54 -16.49 -16.59
N VAL A 185 -13.85 -17.04 -15.41
CA VAL A 185 -15.21 -17.00 -14.84
C VAL A 185 -15.46 -15.66 -14.15
N LYS A 186 -16.58 -15.02 -14.50
CA LYS A 186 -17.10 -13.81 -13.84
C LYS A 186 -18.46 -14.14 -13.21
N GLN A 187 -18.56 -13.96 -11.90
CA GLN A 187 -19.81 -14.19 -11.16
C GLN A 187 -20.27 -12.88 -10.52
N PRO A 188 -21.49 -12.40 -10.77
CA PRO A 188 -22.01 -11.22 -10.08
C PRO A 188 -22.14 -11.54 -8.58
N VAL A 189 -21.69 -10.61 -7.74
CA VAL A 189 -21.75 -10.77 -6.27
C VAL A 189 -22.33 -9.55 -5.57
N PHE A 190 -22.15 -8.35 -6.13
CA PHE A 190 -22.73 -7.12 -5.59
C PHE A 190 -23.28 -6.22 -6.69
N THR A 191 -24.17 -5.31 -6.28
CA THR A 191 -24.62 -4.17 -7.09
C THR A 191 -24.37 -2.87 -6.32
N CYS A 192 -23.73 -1.91 -6.96
CA CYS A 192 -23.53 -0.59 -6.40
C CYS A 192 -24.70 0.33 -6.75
N LYS A 193 -25.09 1.22 -5.82
CA LYS A 193 -26.06 2.29 -6.05
C LYS A 193 -25.46 3.61 -5.61
N PHE A 194 -25.16 4.46 -6.58
CA PHE A 194 -24.73 5.83 -6.33
C PHE A 194 -25.95 6.73 -6.07
N SER A 195 -25.83 7.66 -5.13
CA SER A 195 -26.87 8.62 -4.82
C SER A 195 -26.31 9.92 -4.26
N PHE A 196 -27.10 10.98 -4.40
CA PHE A 196 -26.92 12.20 -3.63
C PHE A 196 -27.72 12.08 -2.34
N ARG A 197 -27.12 12.47 -1.21
CA ARG A 197 -27.77 12.53 0.08
C ARG A 197 -28.87 13.57 0.00
N ASP A 198 -30.10 13.15 0.24
CA ASP A 198 -31.23 14.06 0.34
C ASP A 198 -30.97 15.09 1.44
N LYS A 199 -31.14 16.36 1.10
CA LYS A 199 -31.27 17.44 2.09
C LYS A 199 -32.54 17.13 2.88
N ASN A 200 -32.42 16.58 4.09
CA ASN A 200 -33.62 16.39 4.91
C ASN A 200 -34.29 17.78 5.14
N PRO A 201 -35.64 17.93 5.06
CA PRO A 201 -36.35 19.22 4.93
C PRO A 201 -36.38 20.12 6.17
N ALA A 202 -35.62 19.78 7.22
CA ALA A 202 -35.78 20.37 8.56
C ALA A 202 -34.53 21.14 9.00
N HIS A 203 -33.99 22.03 8.16
CA HIS A 203 -33.19 23.15 8.67
C HIS A 203 -33.14 24.32 7.69
N PHE A 204 -33.48 25.48 8.21
CA PHE A 204 -33.66 26.80 7.62
C PHE A 204 -32.75 27.15 6.43
N PRO A 205 -33.28 27.69 5.32
CA PRO A 205 -32.46 28.32 4.30
C PRO A 205 -31.84 29.59 4.90
N SER A 206 -30.54 29.54 5.20
CA SER A 206 -29.79 30.76 5.48
C SER A 206 -29.69 31.56 4.17
N PRO A 207 -30.19 32.81 4.09
CA PRO A 207 -30.31 33.54 2.82
C PRO A 207 -28.96 33.97 2.21
N ASN A 208 -27.83 33.67 2.86
CA ASN A 208 -26.50 34.14 2.47
C ASN A 208 -25.47 33.03 2.24
N ALA A 209 -25.91 31.79 1.97
CA ALA A 209 -24.99 30.78 1.43
C ALA A 209 -24.79 31.06 -0.06
N ASN A 210 -23.74 31.80 -0.40
CA ASN A 210 -23.18 31.76 -1.75
C ASN A 210 -23.16 30.30 -2.22
N HIS A 211 -23.58 30.03 -3.45
CA HIS A 211 -23.47 28.73 -4.12
C HIS A 211 -21.99 28.35 -4.37
N SER A 212 -21.19 28.38 -3.31
CA SER A 212 -19.75 28.25 -3.33
C SER A 212 -19.40 26.79 -3.61
N ALA A 213 -19.09 26.49 -4.87
CA ALA A 213 -18.18 25.47 -5.36
C ALA A 213 -17.81 24.37 -4.34
N GLU A 214 -18.78 23.54 -3.96
CA GLU A 214 -18.58 22.48 -2.97
C GLU A 214 -19.16 21.18 -3.50
N ARG A 215 -18.40 20.09 -3.35
CA ARG A 215 -18.84 18.74 -3.73
C ARG A 215 -19.26 18.03 -2.44
N LYS A 216 -20.59 17.94 -2.23
CA LYS A 216 -21.20 17.34 -1.03
C LYS A 216 -22.11 16.19 -1.41
N GLY A 217 -22.34 15.34 -0.42
CA GLY A 217 -23.51 14.47 -0.39
C GLY A 217 -23.43 13.25 -1.29
N TRP A 218 -22.28 12.89 -1.86
CA TRP A 218 -22.19 11.62 -2.59
C TRP A 218 -22.22 10.45 -1.60
N SER A 219 -23.00 9.44 -1.94
CA SER A 219 -22.97 8.15 -1.27
C SER A 219 -23.02 7.04 -2.30
N ILE A 220 -22.38 5.93 -2.00
CA ILE A 220 -22.50 4.69 -2.76
C ILE A 220 -22.83 3.55 -1.79
N THR A 221 -23.91 2.84 -2.08
CA THR A 221 -24.36 1.69 -1.28
C THR A 221 -24.14 0.42 -2.08
N VAL A 222 -23.46 -0.55 -1.47
CA VAL A 222 -23.21 -1.88 -2.03
C VAL A 222 -24.31 -2.81 -1.54
N HIS A 223 -24.99 -3.46 -2.48
CA HIS A 223 -26.06 -4.42 -2.21
C HIS A 223 -25.58 -5.82 -2.57
N ASP A 224 -26.04 -6.82 -1.82
CA ASP A 224 -25.88 -8.22 -2.19
C ASP A 224 -26.81 -8.62 -3.35
N LEU A 225 -26.81 -9.90 -3.72
CA LEU A 225 -27.67 -10.43 -4.77
C LEU A 225 -29.17 -10.45 -4.41
N SER A 226 -29.52 -10.33 -3.12
CA SER A 226 -30.91 -10.18 -2.68
C SER A 226 -31.41 -8.74 -2.79
N GLY A 227 -30.51 -7.78 -3.06
CA GLY A 227 -30.80 -6.36 -3.03
C GLY A 227 -30.72 -5.75 -1.64
N SER A 228 -30.19 -6.47 -0.65
CA SER A 228 -29.99 -5.97 0.71
C SER A 228 -28.71 -5.14 0.80
N PRO A 229 -28.73 -3.96 1.44
CA PRO A 229 -27.54 -3.13 1.57
C PRO A 229 -26.57 -3.74 2.59
N VAL A 230 -25.35 -4.07 2.15
CA VAL A 230 -24.33 -4.80 2.93
C VAL A 230 -23.10 -3.97 3.26
N ALA A 231 -22.88 -2.85 2.56
CA ALA A 231 -21.88 -1.84 2.92
C ALA A 231 -22.24 -0.51 2.25
N ALA A 232 -21.72 0.60 2.75
CA ALA A 232 -21.81 1.87 2.05
C ALA A 232 -20.59 2.75 2.31
N ALA A 233 -20.31 3.63 1.37
CA ALA A 233 -19.38 4.73 1.53
C ALA A 233 -20.12 6.05 1.33
N SER A 234 -20.06 6.94 2.30
CA SER A 234 -20.74 8.24 2.25
C SER A 234 -19.76 9.35 2.57
N MET A 235 -19.83 10.47 1.83
CA MET A 235 -19.08 11.67 2.18
C MET A 235 -19.48 12.14 3.59
N ALA A 236 -18.51 12.12 4.50
CA ALA A 236 -18.65 12.63 5.85
C ALA A 236 -18.16 14.08 5.94
N THR A 237 -17.03 14.37 5.27
CA THR A 237 -16.51 15.73 5.11
C THR A 237 -16.60 16.10 3.63
N PRO A 238 -17.28 17.20 3.28
CA PRO A 238 -17.39 17.63 1.89
C PRO A 238 -16.04 18.06 1.32
N PHE A 239 -15.92 17.96 0.00
CA PHE A 239 -14.73 18.40 -0.71
C PHE A 239 -14.91 19.89 -1.06
N VAL A 240 -14.05 20.74 -0.48
CA VAL A 240 -14.12 22.20 -0.57
C VAL A 240 -12.76 22.73 -1.04
N PRO A 241 -12.71 23.72 -1.95
CA PRO A 241 -11.45 24.37 -2.31
C PRO A 241 -10.90 25.20 -1.13
N SER A 242 -9.59 25.17 -0.93
CA SER A 242 -8.93 26.04 0.05
C SER A 242 -9.09 27.51 -0.34
N PRO A 243 -9.15 28.46 0.62
CA PRO A 243 -9.24 29.89 0.33
C PRO A 243 -8.12 30.35 -0.63
N GLY A 244 -8.50 31.06 -1.69
CA GLY A 244 -7.56 31.53 -2.72
C GLY A 244 -7.07 30.45 -3.70
N SER A 245 -7.63 29.23 -3.65
CA SER A 245 -7.28 28.12 -4.54
C SER A 245 -8.53 27.48 -5.15
N GLN A 246 -8.32 26.60 -6.13
CA GLN A 246 -9.34 25.75 -6.74
C GLN A 246 -9.12 24.27 -6.37
N ARG A 247 -8.34 24.01 -5.32
CA ARG A 247 -7.87 22.67 -4.93
C ARG A 247 -8.32 22.34 -3.51
N VAL A 248 -8.66 21.07 -3.27
CA VAL A 248 -8.82 20.51 -1.93
C VAL A 248 -7.43 20.30 -1.34
N SER A 249 -7.07 21.03 -0.28
CA SER A 249 -5.75 20.91 0.35
C SER A 249 -5.70 19.82 1.41
N ARG A 250 -4.48 19.37 1.72
CA ARG A 250 -4.21 18.45 2.84
C ARG A 250 -4.64 18.99 4.21
N SER A 251 -4.68 20.32 4.37
CA SER A 251 -5.14 20.97 5.61
C SER A 251 -6.65 20.91 5.83
N ASN A 252 -7.43 20.67 4.77
CA ASN A 252 -8.86 20.48 4.83
C ASN A 252 -9.28 19.38 3.83
N PRO A 253 -8.93 18.11 4.10
CA PRO A 253 -9.21 17.03 3.18
C PRO A 253 -10.71 16.70 3.15
N GLY A 254 -11.20 16.29 1.98
CA GLY A 254 -12.50 15.65 1.90
C GLY A 254 -12.42 14.25 2.50
N ALA A 255 -13.52 13.76 3.05
CA ALA A 255 -13.53 12.47 3.75
C ALA A 255 -14.78 11.66 3.46
N TRP A 256 -14.57 10.36 3.25
CA TRP A 256 -15.60 9.34 3.17
C TRP A 256 -15.60 8.51 4.45
N LEU A 257 -16.80 8.20 4.94
CA LEU A 257 -17.01 7.21 5.97
C LEU A 257 -17.51 5.93 5.32
N ILE A 258 -16.77 4.84 5.55
CA ILE A 258 -17.18 3.49 5.18
C ILE A 258 -17.96 2.92 6.35
N ILE A 259 -19.18 2.49 6.10
CA ILE A 259 -20.11 1.95 7.10
C ILE A 259 -20.57 0.56 6.67
N ARG A 260 -20.83 -0.29 7.66
CA ARG A 260 -21.38 -1.64 7.47
C ARG A 260 -22.57 -1.86 8.41
N PRO A 261 -23.59 -2.63 7.99
CA PRO A 261 -24.64 -3.06 8.90
C PRO A 261 -24.03 -4.02 9.93
N ASP A 262 -24.46 -3.88 11.18
CA ASP A 262 -24.19 -4.82 12.25
C ASP A 262 -25.40 -5.74 12.47
N GLY A 263 -25.23 -6.82 13.24
CA GLY A 263 -26.26 -7.85 13.44
C GLY A 263 -27.56 -7.36 14.09
N ASP A 264 -27.56 -6.16 14.67
CA ASP A 264 -28.72 -5.48 15.25
C ASP A 264 -29.45 -4.55 14.26
N GLY A 265 -29.01 -4.51 12.99
CA GLY A 265 -29.54 -3.62 11.96
C GLY A 265 -29.02 -2.19 12.06
N THR A 266 -28.12 -1.88 12.99
CA THR A 266 -27.47 -0.57 13.09
C THR A 266 -26.29 -0.46 12.13
N TRP A 267 -26.11 0.70 11.54
CA TRP A 267 -24.95 0.97 10.67
C TRP A 267 -23.80 1.49 11.52
N LYS A 268 -22.68 0.76 11.53
CA LYS A 268 -21.48 1.13 12.28
C LYS A 268 -20.36 1.60 11.37
N PRO A 269 -19.60 2.63 11.78
CA PRO A 269 -18.41 3.04 11.06
C PRO A 269 -17.37 1.93 11.07
N TRP A 270 -16.83 1.63 9.89
CA TRP A 270 -15.76 0.65 9.70
C TRP A 270 -14.42 1.34 9.42
N GLY A 271 -14.43 2.39 8.61
CA GLY A 271 -13.22 3.13 8.28
C GLY A 271 -13.49 4.53 7.75
N ARG A 272 -12.45 5.36 7.72
CA ARG A 272 -12.47 6.72 7.21
C ARG A 272 -11.39 6.87 6.15
N LEU A 273 -11.80 7.26 4.95
CA LEU A 273 -10.90 7.58 3.85
C LEU A 273 -10.88 9.09 3.66
N GLU A 274 -9.72 9.70 3.84
CA GLU A 274 -9.47 11.09 3.49
C GLU A 274 -8.76 11.19 2.14
N ALA A 275 -9.11 12.22 1.37
CA ALA A 275 -8.49 12.52 0.10
C ALA A 275 -8.31 14.03 -0.12
N TRP A 276 -7.19 14.39 -0.73
CA TRP A 276 -6.84 15.78 -1.07
C TRP A 276 -6.00 15.82 -2.34
N ARG A 277 -5.83 17.00 -2.93
CA ARG A 277 -4.88 17.21 -4.02
C ARG A 277 -3.56 17.72 -3.45
N GLU A 278 -2.46 17.08 -3.83
CA GLU A 278 -1.13 17.45 -3.36
C GLU A 278 -0.74 18.88 -3.82
N PRO A 279 0.11 19.61 -3.07
CA PRO A 279 0.49 20.97 -3.38
C PRO A 279 1.47 21.04 -4.57
N ASN A 280 1.90 22.26 -4.94
CA ASN A 280 2.96 22.52 -5.93
C ASN A 280 2.68 22.04 -7.37
N ASN A 281 1.44 22.22 -7.86
CA ASN A 281 1.02 21.76 -9.19
C ASN A 281 1.25 20.25 -9.45
N SER A 282 1.41 19.46 -8.39
CA SER A 282 1.42 18.01 -8.54
C SER A 282 0.06 17.55 -9.06
N ASN A 283 0.11 16.73 -10.12
CA ASN A 283 -1.05 15.99 -10.63
C ASN A 283 -1.18 14.70 -9.82
N ALA A 284 -1.29 14.87 -8.49
CA ALA A 284 -1.37 13.77 -7.54
C ALA A 284 -2.50 14.01 -6.54
N VAL A 285 -3.25 12.95 -6.26
CA VAL A 285 -4.29 12.89 -5.23
C VAL A 285 -3.69 12.12 -4.05
N GLY A 286 -3.51 12.80 -2.92
CA GLY A 286 -3.12 12.19 -1.67
C GLY A 286 -4.32 11.53 -1.01
N TYR A 287 -4.08 10.40 -0.33
CA TYR A 287 -5.10 9.69 0.42
C TYR A 287 -4.56 9.26 1.79
N ARG A 288 -5.47 9.08 2.74
CA ARG A 288 -5.21 8.43 4.03
C ARG A 288 -6.41 7.60 4.44
N PHE A 289 -6.19 6.34 4.77
CA PHE A 289 -7.23 5.45 5.26
C PHE A 289 -6.94 5.06 6.70
N GLU A 290 -7.93 5.30 7.55
CA GLU A 290 -7.94 4.99 8.97
C GLU A 290 -9.05 3.97 9.25
N ILE A 291 -8.73 2.90 9.96
CA ILE A 291 -9.75 1.97 10.44
C ILE A 291 -10.29 2.47 11.78
N LEU A 292 -11.60 2.31 11.98
CA LEU A 292 -12.32 2.80 13.15
C LEU A 292 -12.72 1.60 14.02
N PRO A 293 -11.89 1.18 14.97
CA PRO A 293 -12.26 0.12 15.90
C PRO A 293 -13.34 0.61 16.88
N ALA A 294 -14.26 -0.29 17.27
CA ALA A 294 -15.41 0.07 18.09
C ALA A 294 -15.06 0.63 19.48
N THR A 295 -13.87 0.33 20.01
CA THR A 295 -13.46 0.64 21.39
C THR A 295 -12.06 1.25 21.51
N ALA A 296 -11.41 1.58 20.39
CA ALA A 296 -10.02 2.03 20.40
C ALA A 296 -9.80 3.27 19.51
N VAL A 297 -8.60 3.85 19.62
CA VAL A 297 -8.17 4.99 18.81
C VAL A 297 -8.09 4.58 17.33
N PRO A 298 -8.49 5.43 16.38
CA PRO A 298 -8.32 5.17 14.95
C PRO A 298 -6.87 4.80 14.60
N VAL A 299 -6.71 3.80 13.74
CA VAL A 299 -5.39 3.34 13.30
C VAL A 299 -5.24 3.60 11.80
N THR A 300 -4.22 4.39 11.42
CA THR A 300 -3.89 4.63 10.02
C THR A 300 -3.31 3.36 9.39
N LEU A 301 -4.01 2.79 8.42
CA LEU A 301 -3.59 1.57 7.72
C LEU A 301 -2.89 1.86 6.39
N ALA A 302 -3.23 2.96 5.73
CA ALA A 302 -2.59 3.34 4.48
C ALA A 302 -2.57 4.86 4.29
N GLY A 303 -1.52 5.36 3.66
CA GLY A 303 -1.45 6.75 3.23
C GLY A 303 -0.36 6.93 2.17
N SER A 304 -0.73 7.51 1.04
CA SER A 304 0.19 7.77 -0.08
C SER A 304 -0.45 8.77 -1.06
N SER A 305 0.08 8.86 -2.27
CA SER A 305 -0.52 9.63 -3.35
C SER A 305 -0.58 8.83 -4.65
N ILE A 306 -1.60 9.10 -5.46
CA ILE A 306 -1.87 8.48 -6.76
C ILE A 306 -1.83 9.56 -7.83
N SER A 307 -1.32 9.25 -9.03
CA SER A 307 -1.35 10.21 -10.13
C SER A 307 -2.78 10.51 -10.54
N SER A 308 -3.16 11.79 -10.55
CA SER A 308 -4.47 12.21 -11.01
C SER A 308 -4.69 11.95 -12.50
N GLN A 309 -3.63 11.95 -13.30
CA GLN A 309 -3.73 11.76 -14.77
C GLN A 309 -3.64 10.28 -15.19
N HIS A 310 -2.79 9.52 -14.52
CA HIS A 310 -2.50 8.13 -14.90
C HIS A 310 -3.25 7.12 -14.05
N GLY A 311 -3.84 7.55 -12.92
CA GLY A 311 -4.37 6.64 -11.93
C GLY A 311 -3.25 5.95 -11.17
N GLY A 312 -3.55 4.77 -10.62
CA GLY A 312 -2.58 3.94 -9.93
C GLY A 312 -3.24 2.83 -9.13
N LYS A 313 -2.48 2.31 -8.16
CA LYS A 313 -2.94 1.24 -7.28
C LYS A 313 -2.85 1.68 -5.82
N PHE A 314 -4.00 1.68 -5.16
CA PHE A 314 -4.11 1.77 -3.71
C PHE A 314 -3.79 0.41 -3.11
N THR A 315 -3.04 0.34 -2.00
CA THR A 315 -2.73 -0.95 -1.35
C THR A 315 -2.65 -0.75 0.15
N ILE A 316 -3.29 -1.66 0.89
CA ILE A 316 -3.18 -1.80 2.33
C ILE A 316 -2.46 -3.11 2.61
N ASP A 317 -1.36 -3.03 3.34
CA ASP A 317 -0.53 -4.17 3.64
C ASP A 317 -0.02 -4.07 5.07
N ALA A 318 -0.48 -4.97 5.93
CA ALA A 318 -0.18 -4.96 7.34
C ALA A 318 1.18 -5.61 7.68
N THR A 319 1.92 -6.09 6.67
CA THR A 319 3.31 -6.56 6.86
C THR A 319 4.30 -5.43 7.11
N SER A 320 3.93 -4.20 6.74
CA SER A 320 4.74 -3.01 6.94
C SER A 320 4.23 -2.23 8.15
N SER A 321 4.87 -2.41 9.30
CA SER A 321 5.01 -1.32 10.26
C SER A 321 6.00 -0.27 9.70
N VAL A 322 5.77 0.20 8.47
CA VAL A 322 6.57 1.25 7.85
C VAL A 322 6.09 2.57 8.43
N THR A 323 6.80 3.06 9.43
CA THR A 323 6.87 4.49 9.72
C THR A 323 7.16 5.24 8.43
N PRO A 324 6.30 6.21 8.01
CA PRO A 324 6.69 7.17 7.01
C PRO A 324 7.89 7.94 7.55
N VAL A 325 8.97 7.99 6.78
CA VAL A 325 10.06 8.94 6.99
C VAL A 325 9.47 10.34 6.80
N ASN A 326 8.95 10.94 7.88
CA ASN A 326 8.76 12.38 8.14
C ASN A 326 7.84 12.65 9.35
N THR A 327 8.18 12.12 10.53
CA THR A 327 7.71 12.68 11.80
C THR A 327 8.88 12.77 12.79
N PRO A 328 9.20 13.94 13.34
CA PRO A 328 10.22 14.07 14.35
C PRO A 328 9.69 13.49 15.67
N ARG A 329 10.47 12.57 16.26
CA ARG A 329 10.41 12.17 17.68
C ARG A 329 9.16 11.38 18.12
N GLY A 330 9.37 10.10 18.41
CA GLY A 330 8.44 9.26 19.15
C GLY A 330 9.09 7.91 19.43
N SER A 331 9.79 7.81 20.55
CA SER A 331 10.31 6.57 21.11
C SER A 331 9.15 5.71 21.60
N TRP A 332 9.07 4.44 21.18
CA TRP A 332 8.25 3.43 21.84
C TRP A 332 9.15 2.24 22.20
N ASP A 333 9.74 2.31 23.39
CA ASP A 333 10.29 1.19 24.16
C ASP A 333 9.11 0.52 24.89
N LEU A 334 8.76 -0.73 24.58
CA LEU A 334 8.05 -1.63 25.52
C LEU A 334 8.32 -3.11 25.19
N GLY A 335 9.10 -3.75 26.06
CA GLY A 335 8.69 -4.98 26.78
C GLY A 335 8.49 -6.29 26.02
N SER A 336 9.50 -7.17 26.16
CA SER A 336 9.53 -8.61 25.86
C SER A 336 8.26 -9.40 26.24
N GLY A 337 7.75 -10.22 25.29
CA GLY A 337 6.72 -11.24 25.53
C GLY A 337 6.80 -12.36 24.48
N SER A 338 7.00 -13.60 24.93
CA SER A 338 7.24 -14.80 24.12
C SER A 338 6.02 -15.30 23.34
N GLY A 339 6.22 -15.69 22.07
CA GLY A 339 5.42 -16.73 21.41
C GLY A 339 5.06 -16.46 19.94
N SER A 340 5.59 -17.30 19.04
CA SER A 340 5.15 -17.56 17.65
C SER A 340 5.82 -16.77 16.51
N SER A 341 6.83 -17.41 15.89
CA SER A 341 7.25 -17.38 14.48
C SER A 341 6.99 -16.10 13.65
N SER A 342 7.57 -14.96 14.03
CA SER A 342 7.69 -13.78 13.16
C SER A 342 9.16 -13.38 12.97
N ASP A 343 9.82 -13.95 11.95
CA ASP A 343 11.24 -13.70 11.65
C ASP A 343 11.56 -12.25 11.23
N PHE A 344 10.52 -11.42 11.02
CA PHE A 344 10.61 -9.99 10.71
C PHE A 344 10.15 -9.08 11.86
N GLY A 345 10.10 -9.57 13.11
CA GLY A 345 10.02 -8.71 14.31
C GLY A 345 8.66 -8.07 14.51
N LEU A 346 7.64 -8.93 14.52
CA LEU A 346 6.26 -8.48 14.68
C LEU A 346 5.84 -8.72 16.14
N GLU A 347 5.52 -7.63 16.84
CA GLU A 347 4.85 -7.64 18.15
C GLU A 347 3.35 -8.03 18.00
N PRO A 348 2.72 -8.61 19.04
CA PRO A 348 1.44 -9.30 18.91
C PRO A 348 0.24 -8.34 19.08
N ASN A 349 -0.11 -7.56 18.05
CA ASN A 349 -1.45 -6.96 17.95
C ASN A 349 -2.38 -7.84 17.10
N LEU A 350 -3.23 -8.60 17.80
CA LEU A 350 -4.06 -9.72 17.30
C LEU A 350 -5.05 -9.42 16.15
N PHE A 351 -5.30 -8.16 15.77
CA PHE A 351 -6.36 -7.82 14.82
C PHE A 351 -5.89 -7.57 13.37
N PHE A 352 -4.62 -7.24 13.12
CA PHE A 352 -4.14 -6.87 11.78
C PHE A 352 -2.89 -7.63 11.32
N ASN A 353 -2.42 -8.62 12.08
CA ASN A 353 -1.15 -9.32 11.88
C ASN A 353 -1.11 -10.33 10.72
N LYS A 354 -1.85 -10.10 9.63
CA LYS A 354 -1.98 -11.04 8.51
C LYS A 354 -1.74 -10.38 7.17
N GLY A 355 -0.48 -10.11 6.83
CA GLY A 355 -0.12 -10.04 5.41
C GLY A 355 -0.77 -8.90 4.62
N PHE A 356 -1.05 -9.21 3.35
CA PHE A 356 -1.77 -8.35 2.43
C PHE A 356 -3.24 -8.22 2.86
N VAL A 357 -3.78 -7.00 2.85
CA VAL A 357 -5.18 -6.72 3.22
C VAL A 357 -6.02 -6.51 1.98
N MET A 358 -5.71 -5.46 1.22
CA MET A 358 -6.41 -5.16 -0.03
C MET A 358 -5.55 -4.38 -1.00
N SER A 359 -5.94 -4.41 -2.27
CA SER A 359 -5.52 -3.39 -3.24
C SER A 359 -6.68 -3.02 -4.15
N ALA A 360 -6.68 -1.79 -4.64
CA ALA A 360 -7.67 -1.30 -5.59
C ALA A 360 -7.00 -0.52 -6.71
N THR A 361 -7.32 -0.81 -7.96
CA THR A 361 -6.90 0.01 -9.09
C THR A 361 -7.84 1.19 -9.26
N VAL A 362 -7.27 2.34 -9.60
CA VAL A 362 -7.99 3.58 -9.84
C VAL A 362 -7.47 4.15 -11.15
N ASP A 363 -8.38 4.55 -12.04
CA ASP A 363 -8.02 5.15 -13.31
C ASP A 363 -7.84 6.68 -13.18
N GLY A 364 -7.12 7.24 -14.13
CA GLY A 364 -6.89 8.69 -14.18
C GLY A 364 -8.15 9.49 -14.49
N GLU A 365 -8.12 10.77 -14.12
CA GLU A 365 -9.16 11.77 -14.38
C GLU A 365 -9.63 11.71 -15.85
N GLY A 366 -10.94 11.51 -16.06
CA GLY A 366 -11.57 11.57 -17.39
C GLY A 366 -11.56 10.27 -18.18
N LYS A 367 -11.03 9.17 -17.63
CA LYS A 367 -11.19 7.82 -18.17
C LYS A 367 -12.42 7.13 -17.57
N CYS A 368 -13.00 6.19 -18.29
CA CYS A 368 -14.00 5.29 -17.73
C CYS A 368 -13.31 4.30 -16.80
N SER A 369 -13.45 4.52 -15.49
CA SER A 369 -12.84 3.68 -14.48
C SER A 369 -13.55 2.33 -14.41
N ARG A 370 -12.75 1.27 -14.24
CA ARG A 370 -13.25 -0.07 -13.88
C ARG A 370 -12.40 -0.61 -12.74
N PRO A 371 -12.64 -0.15 -11.49
CA PRO A 371 -11.83 -0.57 -10.36
C PRO A 371 -11.77 -2.09 -10.24
N GLU A 372 -10.55 -2.60 -10.10
CA GLU A 372 -10.26 -3.97 -9.72
C GLU A 372 -9.83 -3.98 -8.27
N VAL A 373 -10.50 -4.81 -7.46
CA VAL A 373 -10.30 -4.90 -6.01
C VAL A 373 -9.79 -6.29 -5.68
N GLU A 374 -8.59 -6.36 -5.13
CA GLU A 374 -8.03 -7.59 -4.58
C GLU A 374 -8.15 -7.54 -3.06
N VAL A 375 -8.64 -8.60 -2.43
CA VAL A 375 -8.78 -8.68 -0.96
C VAL A 375 -8.18 -10.00 -0.47
N GLY A 376 -7.29 -9.94 0.52
CA GLY A 376 -6.70 -11.14 1.11
C GLY A 376 -7.76 -11.99 1.82
N VAL A 377 -7.80 -13.30 1.53
CA VAL A 377 -8.83 -14.22 2.06
C VAL A 377 -8.91 -14.19 3.59
N GLN A 378 -7.77 -14.00 4.24
CA GLN A 378 -7.66 -13.94 5.70
C GLN A 378 -8.40 -12.77 6.37
N HIS A 379 -8.82 -11.77 5.58
CA HIS A 379 -9.56 -10.58 6.03
C HIS A 379 -11.04 -10.62 5.67
N VAL A 380 -11.53 -11.73 5.11
CA VAL A 380 -12.91 -11.88 4.65
C VAL A 380 -13.49 -13.16 5.28
N THR A 381 -14.37 -12.98 6.27
CA THR A 381 -15.07 -14.11 6.90
C THR A 381 -16.44 -14.35 6.28
N CYS A 382 -17.06 -13.29 5.76
CA CYS A 382 -18.35 -13.32 5.09
C CYS A 382 -18.37 -12.42 3.85
N THR A 383 -19.45 -12.45 3.07
CA THR A 383 -19.62 -11.59 1.88
C THR A 383 -19.66 -10.12 2.22
N GLU A 384 -20.19 -9.76 3.38
CA GLU A 384 -20.35 -8.39 3.85
C GLU A 384 -18.98 -7.75 4.16
N ASP A 385 -18.02 -8.53 4.67
CA ASP A 385 -16.63 -8.07 4.87
C ASP A 385 -16.01 -7.65 3.52
N ALA A 386 -16.22 -8.45 2.46
CA ALA A 386 -15.74 -8.11 1.12
C ALA A 386 -16.42 -6.84 0.58
N ALA A 387 -17.71 -6.66 0.87
CA ALA A 387 -18.47 -5.49 0.44
C ALA A 387 -17.90 -4.17 1.01
N ALA A 388 -17.35 -4.18 2.23
CA ALA A 388 -16.71 -3.01 2.83
C ALA A 388 -15.46 -2.56 2.04
N PHE A 389 -14.65 -3.51 1.57
CA PHE A 389 -13.51 -3.24 0.69
C PHE A 389 -13.93 -2.74 -0.69
N VAL A 390 -15.03 -3.27 -1.24
CA VAL A 390 -15.64 -2.79 -2.50
C VAL A 390 -16.13 -1.35 -2.35
N ALA A 391 -16.81 -1.02 -1.24
CA ALA A 391 -17.26 0.34 -0.94
C ALA A 391 -16.08 1.31 -0.80
N LEU A 392 -14.99 0.88 -0.15
CA LEU A 392 -13.76 1.67 -0.04
C LEU A 392 -13.10 1.91 -1.41
N ALA A 393 -13.06 0.90 -2.28
CA ALA A 393 -12.54 1.06 -3.64
C ALA A 393 -13.37 2.05 -4.46
N ALA A 394 -14.70 2.01 -4.36
CA ALA A 394 -15.57 2.99 -5.00
C ALA A 394 -15.34 4.41 -4.47
N ALA A 395 -15.17 4.57 -3.15
CA ALA A 395 -14.87 5.87 -2.55
C ALA A 395 -13.50 6.42 -3.00
N LEU A 396 -12.50 5.56 -3.16
CA LEU A 396 -11.19 5.94 -3.70
C LEU A 396 -11.29 6.43 -5.15
N ASP A 397 -12.03 5.71 -5.99
CA ASP A 397 -12.23 6.08 -7.39
C ASP A 397 -12.99 7.41 -7.53
N LEU A 398 -14.11 7.55 -6.82
CA LEU A 398 -14.88 8.80 -6.74
C LEU A 398 -14.06 9.98 -6.17
N SER A 399 -13.06 9.70 -5.33
CA SER A 399 -12.17 10.74 -4.80
C SER A 399 -11.27 11.36 -5.88
N MET A 400 -10.97 10.64 -6.96
CA MET A 400 -10.23 11.20 -8.10
C MET A 400 -11.02 12.33 -8.77
N ASP A 401 -12.32 12.13 -8.91
CA ASP A 401 -13.24 13.16 -9.40
C ASP A 401 -13.52 14.24 -8.35
N ALA A 402 -13.69 13.86 -7.08
CA ALA A 402 -13.93 14.81 -6.00
C ALA A 402 -12.75 15.76 -5.74
N CYS A 403 -11.51 15.35 -6.04
CA CYS A 403 -10.29 16.16 -5.95
C CYS A 403 -9.91 16.89 -7.26
N LYS A 404 -10.72 16.82 -8.32
CA LYS A 404 -10.53 17.67 -9.52
C LYS A 404 -10.53 19.14 -9.16
N LEU A 405 -9.89 19.98 -9.98
CA LEU A 405 -9.96 21.43 -9.80
C LEU A 405 -11.42 21.89 -9.83
N PHE A 406 -11.79 22.84 -8.98
CA PHE A 406 -13.15 23.39 -8.95
C PHE A 406 -13.48 24.25 -10.17
N SER A 407 -12.47 24.70 -10.91
CA SER A 407 -12.62 25.29 -12.24
C SER A 407 -13.00 24.27 -13.32
N GLN A 408 -12.81 22.97 -13.07
CA GLN A 408 -13.16 21.91 -14.02
C GLN A 408 -14.55 21.37 -13.75
N LYS A 409 -15.27 21.10 -14.83
CA LYS A 409 -16.61 20.53 -14.79
C LYS A 409 -16.52 19.03 -14.50
N LEU A 410 -17.25 18.54 -13.49
CA LEU A 410 -17.38 17.10 -13.17
C LEU A 410 -18.11 16.32 -14.28
N ARG A 411 -18.18 15.00 -14.25
CA ARG A 411 -19.06 14.25 -15.20
C ARG A 411 -20.54 14.56 -14.92
N LYS A 412 -21.45 14.21 -15.84
CA LYS A 412 -22.88 14.59 -15.70
C LYS A 412 -23.53 13.88 -14.52
N GLU A 413 -23.15 12.62 -14.32
CA GLU A 413 -23.59 11.66 -13.32
C GLU A 413 -23.25 12.12 -11.89
N LEU A 414 -22.19 12.93 -11.76
CA LEU A 414 -21.69 13.49 -10.51
C LEU A 414 -22.21 14.90 -10.19
N ARG A 415 -23.02 15.48 -11.09
CA ARG A 415 -23.65 16.79 -10.90
C ARG A 415 -25.12 16.57 -10.52
N GLN A 416 -25.56 17.31 -9.51
CA GLN A 416 -26.97 17.39 -9.14
C GLN A 416 -27.76 18.22 -10.15
#